data_AF-A0A1M6VAV0-F1
#
_entry.id   AF-A0A1M6VAV0-F1
#
_cell.length_a   1.000
_cell.length_b   1.000
_cell.length_c   1.000
_cell.angle_alpha   90.00
_cell.angle_beta   90.00
_cell.angle_gamma   90.00
#
_symmetry.space_group_name_H-M   'P 1'
#
loop_
_entity.id
_entity.type
_entity.pdbx_description
1 polymer ?
#
loop_
_entity_poly.entity_id
_entity_poly.type
_entity_poly.pdbx_seq_one_letter_code
_entity_poly.pdbx_strand_id
1 'polypeptide(L)'
;MLQVFRIQKLFYFALGLILTMFSGCSDSGPETAGATSETTNGIAIVAFDGAHMPIPQARVTLYQRADFTPAESPSEDVNIQDVTQFLPSYVSALETATADDSGMVQFETEPDQCQNARCYVEGIAGEDSSLMVWSKLDAVDSMADEIELLPSVSLTVRTGAAASDSVVSRSVVMLDATPYWAKNDGSEFVFSHIPAGLYTLLADDQPVADVSLDAGASVDTLIRISNVTREYVFEDFDDGDNLNNLAKKYPNYGWYYMPHKGATFESPDSAGGFAGALVDDGARGKYLSLKFTIQDTAYVMLGTHLGLDSGYYDLSALSAVRMKVRGDCRFAVALEHYRQLENNNYNKALWIATANDEWTELVLRPGDELLDDKNYQVAWDEISTEIGIFSVFISEGSRLDIDEIVFEGIQIID
;
A
#
# COMPACT_ATOMS: atom_id res chain seq x y z
N MET A 1 17.11 49.68 -31.33
CA MET A 1 17.44 51.01 -31.93
C MET A 1 16.82 52.10 -31.04
N LEU A 2 17.22 53.35 -31.20
CA LEU A 2 16.97 54.53 -30.34
C LEU A 2 15.55 54.71 -29.74
N GLN A 3 15.56 55.15 -28.46
CA GLN A 3 14.87 56.31 -27.84
C GLN A 3 13.32 56.38 -27.83
N VAL A 4 12.61 56.68 -26.73
CA VAL A 4 12.75 57.64 -25.59
C VAL A 4 12.16 59.05 -25.85
N PHE A 5 10.98 59.28 -25.25
CA PHE A 5 10.46 60.56 -24.74
C PHE A 5 9.59 60.22 -23.50
N ARG A 6 9.78 60.66 -22.24
CA ARG A 6 10.50 61.77 -21.55
C ARG A 6 9.72 63.09 -21.43
N ILE A 7 9.35 63.48 -20.19
CA ILE A 7 8.88 64.78 -19.62
C ILE A 7 8.11 64.43 -18.31
N GLN A 8 8.10 65.11 -17.14
CA GLN A 8 8.84 66.19 -16.41
C GLN A 8 8.29 66.15 -14.94
N LYS A 9 8.92 66.50 -13.79
CA LYS A 9 10.26 66.92 -13.30
C LYS A 9 10.54 66.09 -11.99
N LEU A 10 11.70 66.01 -11.31
CA LEU A 10 13.02 66.67 -11.29
C LEU A 10 13.17 68.00 -10.49
N PHE A 11 13.32 67.95 -9.14
CA PHE A 11 14.13 68.85 -8.27
C PHE A 11 14.18 68.23 -6.85
N TYR A 12 15.26 67.81 -6.15
CA TYR A 12 16.71 68.10 -6.02
C TYR A 12 17.09 68.64 -4.60
N PHE A 13 17.68 67.75 -3.80
CA PHE A 13 18.91 67.94 -2.98
C PHE A 13 18.95 68.62 -1.58
N ALA A 14 20.03 68.23 -0.86
CA ALA A 14 20.77 68.94 0.20
C ALA A 14 20.42 68.73 1.71
N LEU A 15 20.90 67.60 2.24
CA LEU A 15 21.83 67.48 3.38
C LEU A 15 22.16 68.78 4.19
N GLY A 16 21.98 68.77 5.52
CA GLY A 16 22.43 69.84 6.42
C GLY A 16 22.38 69.49 7.93
N LEU A 17 23.55 69.32 8.55
CA LEU A 17 23.76 68.95 9.97
C LEU A 17 23.70 70.17 10.91
N ILE A 18 23.21 70.03 12.16
CA ILE A 18 23.86 70.48 13.43
C ILE A 18 22.98 70.21 14.68
N LEU A 19 23.63 70.03 15.84
CA LEU A 19 23.06 69.66 17.16
C LEU A 19 22.75 70.86 18.08
N THR A 20 22.24 70.54 19.29
CA THR A 20 22.19 71.32 20.57
C THR A 20 20.90 72.13 20.83
N MET A 21 20.33 72.16 22.06
CA MET A 21 20.67 71.45 23.32
C MET A 21 19.50 71.41 24.34
N PHE A 22 19.55 70.44 25.28
CA PHE A 22 18.90 70.34 26.62
C PHE A 22 17.45 70.87 26.82
N SER A 23 16.50 70.07 27.32
CA SER A 23 16.51 69.41 28.65
C SER A 23 15.38 68.37 28.77
N GLY A 24 15.40 67.42 29.72
CA GLY A 24 16.40 67.12 30.75
C GLY A 24 16.22 65.70 31.33
N CYS A 25 17.11 65.28 32.22
CA CYS A 25 17.10 63.94 32.82
C CYS A 25 16.47 63.95 34.22
N SER A 26 15.80 62.87 34.60
CA SER A 26 15.61 62.48 36.01
C SER A 26 15.53 60.95 36.13
N ASP A 27 16.56 60.40 36.75
CA ASP A 27 16.69 59.11 37.44
C ASP A 27 16.39 57.77 36.72
N SER A 28 17.42 56.92 36.80
CA SER A 28 17.49 55.55 36.32
C SER A 28 16.92 54.53 37.31
N GLY A 29 16.19 53.55 36.80
CA GLY A 29 15.91 52.29 37.50
C GLY A 29 15.84 51.14 36.49
N PRO A 30 16.79 50.18 36.49
CA PRO A 30 16.75 49.04 35.57
C PRO A 30 15.88 47.93 36.15
N GLU A 31 14.56 48.04 35.99
CA GLU A 31 13.71 46.84 35.98
C GLU A 31 13.84 46.13 34.62
N THR A 32 15.04 45.61 34.38
CA THR A 32 15.22 44.50 33.45
C THR A 32 14.42 43.32 34.00
N ALA A 33 13.24 43.08 33.43
CA ALA A 33 12.46 41.89 33.70
C ALA A 33 13.31 40.67 33.32
N GLY A 34 13.83 39.98 34.33
CA GLY A 34 14.70 38.80 34.17
C GLY A 34 13.90 37.60 33.71
N ALA A 35 13.48 37.58 32.45
CA ALA A 35 12.90 36.41 31.76
C ALA A 35 13.99 35.39 31.40
N THR A 36 14.79 35.02 32.40
CA THR A 36 15.79 33.94 32.37
C THR A 36 15.70 33.14 33.66
N SER A 37 14.49 32.70 34.01
CA SER A 37 14.29 31.60 34.95
C SER A 37 14.50 30.30 34.19
N GLU A 38 15.60 29.60 34.49
CA GLU A 38 15.94 28.29 33.93
C GLU A 38 14.96 27.21 34.44
N THR A 39 13.77 27.12 33.84
CA THR A 39 12.74 26.11 34.17
C THR A 39 11.95 25.65 32.95
N THR A 40 12.63 25.06 31.97
CA THR A 40 11.97 24.18 30.99
C THR A 40 12.82 22.96 30.70
N ASN A 41 12.88 22.05 31.67
CA ASN A 41 13.45 20.70 31.53
C ASN A 41 12.46 19.81 30.75
N GLY A 42 11.95 20.29 29.62
CA GLY A 42 10.89 19.64 28.83
C GLY A 42 11.36 19.35 27.42
N ILE A 43 10.84 18.28 26.83
CA ILE A 43 11.21 17.85 25.47
C ILE A 43 10.72 18.89 24.46
N ALA A 44 11.61 19.38 23.60
CA ALA A 44 11.29 20.30 22.51
C ALA A 44 11.47 19.58 21.16
N ILE A 45 10.50 19.76 20.26
CA ILE A 45 10.48 19.18 18.92
C ILE A 45 10.30 20.30 17.90
N VAL A 46 10.94 20.23 16.73
CA VAL A 46 10.66 21.14 15.60
C VAL A 46 10.22 20.34 14.37
N ALA A 47 9.04 20.67 13.86
CA ALA A 47 8.42 20.00 12.72
C ALA A 47 8.69 20.73 11.41
N PHE A 48 9.27 20.01 10.44
CA PHE A 48 9.65 20.51 9.11
C PHE A 48 9.01 19.70 7.98
N ASP A 49 8.92 20.28 6.78
CA ASP A 49 8.68 19.56 5.54
C ASP A 49 9.98 19.05 4.90
N GLY A 50 9.87 18.27 3.82
CA GLY A 50 11.03 17.80 3.03
C GLY A 50 11.78 18.87 2.22
N ALA A 51 11.43 20.15 2.37
CA ALA A 51 12.23 21.29 1.94
C ALA A 51 12.96 21.98 3.12
N HIS A 52 12.86 21.39 4.33
CA HIS A 52 13.32 21.93 5.62
C HIS A 52 12.73 23.31 5.93
N MET A 53 11.47 23.53 5.51
CA MET A 53 10.65 24.65 5.95
C MET A 53 9.83 24.23 7.17
N PRO A 54 9.70 25.07 8.22
CA PRO A 54 8.91 24.72 9.40
C PRO A 54 7.42 24.61 9.05
N ILE A 55 6.70 23.73 9.77
CA ILE A 55 5.26 23.50 9.60
C ILE A 55 4.50 24.03 10.82
N PRO A 56 4.03 25.30 10.81
CA PRO A 56 3.09 25.78 11.81
C PRO A 56 1.82 24.95 11.85
N GLN A 57 1.23 24.82 13.04
CA GLN A 57 0.01 24.05 13.30
C GLN A 57 0.10 22.54 13.05
N ALA A 58 1.28 21.97 12.81
CA ALA A 58 1.49 20.53 12.92
C ALA A 58 1.08 20.04 14.33
N ARG A 59 0.30 18.96 14.40
CA ARG A 59 0.00 18.28 15.66
C ARG A 59 1.16 17.33 15.97
N VAL A 60 1.77 17.49 17.13
CA VAL A 60 2.86 16.62 17.58
C VAL A 60 2.41 15.92 18.86
N THR A 61 2.46 14.59 18.85
CA THR A 61 2.13 13.74 20.00
C THR A 61 3.36 12.99 20.47
N LEU A 62 3.71 13.15 21.75
CA LEU A 62 4.71 12.35 22.43
C LEU A 62 4.09 11.04 22.91
N TYR A 63 4.66 9.92 22.50
CA TYR A 63 4.26 8.58 22.90
C TYR A 63 5.35 7.92 23.75
N GLN A 64 4.94 7.23 24.81
CA GLN A 64 5.78 6.32 25.57
C GLN A 64 5.42 4.88 25.21
N ARG A 65 6.44 4.04 24.97
CA ARG A 65 6.28 2.59 24.87
C ARG A 65 6.49 1.98 26.25
N ALA A 66 5.53 1.22 26.75
CA ALA A 66 5.63 0.63 28.08
C ALA A 66 6.77 -0.39 28.14
N ASP A 67 7.60 -0.31 29.17
CA ASP A 67 8.65 -1.30 29.40
C ASP A 67 8.05 -2.62 29.91
N PHE A 68 8.43 -3.71 29.26
CA PHE A 68 8.30 -5.04 29.84
C PHE A 68 9.19 -5.10 31.08
N THR A 69 8.58 -5.11 32.27
CA THR A 69 9.28 -5.52 33.50
C THR A 69 9.59 -7.01 33.38
N PRO A 70 10.88 -7.44 33.35
CA PRO A 70 11.20 -8.84 33.59
C PRO A 70 10.72 -9.20 35.00
N ALA A 71 10.21 -10.42 35.18
CA ALA A 71 9.86 -10.91 36.51
C ALA A 71 11.08 -10.79 37.46
N GLU A 72 10.83 -10.46 38.73
CA GLU A 72 11.84 -9.98 39.66
C GLU A 72 13.08 -10.90 39.75
N SER A 73 14.23 -10.35 39.33
CA SER A 73 15.58 -10.93 39.40
C SER A 73 15.82 -12.23 38.61
N PRO A 74 16.80 -12.27 37.69
CA PRO A 74 17.45 -13.54 37.40
C PRO A 74 18.21 -13.98 38.64
N SER A 75 17.69 -14.98 39.35
CA SER A 75 18.58 -15.91 40.04
C SER A 75 19.51 -16.51 38.99
N GLU A 76 20.80 -16.65 39.31
CA GLU A 76 21.77 -17.30 38.43
C GLU A 76 21.26 -18.70 38.02
N ASP A 77 21.67 -19.16 36.82
CA ASP A 77 21.17 -20.36 36.10
C ASP A 77 19.84 -20.20 35.30
N VAL A 78 19.77 -19.24 34.37
CA VAL A 78 18.90 -19.32 33.19
C VAL A 78 19.74 -19.54 31.93
N ASN A 79 19.51 -20.66 31.24
CA ASN A 79 20.26 -21.07 30.05
C ASN A 79 19.81 -20.29 28.80
N ILE A 80 20.75 -19.68 28.06
CA ILE A 80 20.44 -18.82 26.90
C ILE A 80 20.16 -19.69 25.66
N GLN A 81 18.99 -20.32 25.63
CA GLN A 81 18.43 -20.97 24.42
C GLN A 81 16.92 -20.77 24.23
N ASP A 82 16.22 -20.07 25.12
CA ASP A 82 14.77 -19.84 24.99
C ASP A 82 14.40 -18.37 25.16
N VAL A 83 14.35 -17.65 24.03
CA VAL A 83 13.74 -16.32 23.88
C VAL A 83 12.90 -16.36 22.59
N THR A 84 11.79 -17.08 22.67
CA THR A 84 10.94 -17.46 21.53
C THR A 84 9.54 -16.84 21.56
N GLN A 85 9.26 -15.96 22.54
CA GLN A 85 8.01 -15.21 22.64
C GLN A 85 8.18 -13.79 22.12
N PHE A 86 7.53 -13.49 20.99
CA PHE A 86 7.22 -12.12 20.62
C PHE A 86 6.17 -11.56 21.58
N LEU A 87 6.33 -10.29 21.98
CA LEU A 87 5.36 -9.54 22.79
C LEU A 87 5.06 -8.22 22.08
N PRO A 88 3.77 -7.87 21.84
CA PRO A 88 3.41 -6.59 21.23
C PRO A 88 3.94 -5.40 22.01
N SER A 89 4.52 -4.45 21.28
CA SER A 89 5.08 -3.24 21.86
C SER A 89 4.04 -2.10 21.86
N TYR A 90 2.99 -2.20 22.67
CA TYR A 90 1.98 -1.12 22.74
C TYR A 90 2.60 0.22 23.18
N VAL A 91 2.09 1.32 22.59
CA VAL A 91 2.43 2.70 22.95
C VAL A 91 1.21 3.43 23.53
N SER A 92 1.47 4.39 24.42
CA SER A 92 0.49 5.29 25.00
C SER A 92 0.93 6.74 24.81
N ALA A 93 0.03 7.61 24.34
CA ALA A 93 0.29 9.04 24.28
C ALA A 93 0.48 9.59 25.70
N LEU A 94 1.57 10.34 25.92
CA LEU A 94 1.80 11.13 27.12
C LEU A 94 1.18 12.52 26.98
N GLU A 95 1.48 13.18 25.87
CA GLU A 95 1.24 14.60 25.68
C GLU A 95 1.03 14.93 24.19
N THR A 96 0.13 15.85 23.87
CA THR A 96 -0.13 16.32 22.50
C THR A 96 -0.18 17.83 22.48
N ALA A 97 0.55 18.44 21.55
CA ALA A 97 0.60 19.89 21.37
C ALA A 97 0.60 20.25 19.87
N THR A 98 0.54 21.56 19.59
CA THR A 98 0.39 22.12 18.24
C THR A 98 1.54 23.10 17.97
N ALA A 99 2.21 22.94 16.84
CA ALA A 99 3.39 23.72 16.47
C ALA A 99 3.10 25.22 16.28
N ASP A 100 4.02 26.05 16.75
CA ASP A 100 3.99 27.51 16.61
C ASP A 100 4.43 28.00 15.21
N ASP A 101 4.52 29.31 15.00
CA ASP A 101 4.94 29.93 13.74
C ASP A 101 6.38 29.54 13.30
N SER A 102 7.17 28.92 14.17
CA SER A 102 8.51 28.38 13.89
C SER A 102 8.54 26.86 13.70
N GLY A 103 7.37 26.20 13.72
CA GLY A 103 7.27 24.73 13.66
C GLY A 103 7.57 24.05 15.01
N MET A 104 7.78 24.81 16.08
CA MET A 104 8.23 24.28 17.36
C MET A 104 7.07 23.85 18.25
N VAL A 105 7.25 22.72 18.93
CA VAL A 105 6.46 22.22 20.05
C VAL A 105 7.37 22.05 21.26
N GLN A 106 6.87 22.39 22.45
CA GLN A 106 7.54 22.10 23.71
C GLN A 106 6.56 21.40 24.66
N PHE A 107 6.99 20.27 25.19
CA PHE A 107 6.24 19.41 26.11
C PHE A 107 6.62 19.69 27.57
N GLU A 108 5.68 19.53 28.50
CA GLU A 108 5.94 19.56 29.94
C GLU A 108 6.59 18.25 30.44
N THR A 109 6.51 17.16 29.66
CA THR A 109 7.15 15.87 29.95
C THR A 109 8.67 15.98 30.12
N GLU A 110 9.18 15.46 31.25
CA GLU A 110 10.60 15.49 31.62
C GLU A 110 11.42 14.43 30.82
N PRO A 111 12.61 14.78 30.26
CA PRO A 111 13.41 13.88 29.43
C PRO A 111 13.83 12.55 30.07
N ASP A 112 13.96 12.45 31.40
CA ASP A 112 14.35 11.21 32.09
C ASP A 112 13.25 10.12 31.99
N GLN A 113 11.99 10.54 31.85
CA GLN A 113 10.85 9.68 31.53
C GLN A 113 10.94 9.06 30.12
N CYS A 114 11.76 9.65 29.24
CA CYS A 114 12.04 9.21 27.87
C CYS A 114 13.47 8.69 27.63
N GLN A 115 14.38 8.79 28.61
CA GLN A 115 15.69 8.14 28.57
C GLN A 115 15.62 6.65 28.93
N ASN A 116 14.66 6.27 29.77
CA ASN A 116 14.48 4.89 30.23
C ASN A 116 13.43 4.15 29.39
N ALA A 117 12.21 4.68 29.34
CA ALA A 117 11.17 4.17 28.46
C ALA A 117 11.41 4.65 27.03
N ARG A 118 11.16 3.79 26.04
CA ARG A 118 11.37 4.13 24.62
C ARG A 118 10.29 5.10 24.17
N CYS A 119 10.62 6.39 24.12
CA CYS A 119 9.72 7.42 23.59
C CYS A 119 9.79 7.54 22.07
N TYR A 120 8.66 7.93 21.50
CA TYR A 120 8.43 8.13 20.08
C TYR A 120 7.61 9.41 19.88
N VAL A 121 7.71 10.01 18.70
CA VAL A 121 6.91 11.17 18.30
C VAL A 121 6.15 10.86 17.02
N GLU A 122 4.84 11.11 17.08
CA GLU A 122 3.97 11.28 15.93
C GLU A 122 3.93 12.78 15.58
N GLY A 123 4.24 13.13 14.34
CA GLY A 123 3.93 14.45 13.78
C GLY A 123 2.90 14.29 12.67
N ILE A 124 1.84 15.10 12.66
CA ILE A 124 0.76 15.08 11.65
C ILE A 124 0.43 16.51 11.22
N ALA A 125 0.35 16.74 9.91
CA ALA A 125 -0.02 18.00 9.29
C ALA A 125 -0.75 17.80 7.93
N GLY A 126 -1.17 18.91 7.33
CA GLY A 126 -1.89 18.92 6.06
C GLY A 126 -3.39 18.64 6.18
N GLU A 127 -4.10 18.78 5.06
CA GLU A 127 -5.48 18.31 4.93
C GLU A 127 -5.49 16.78 4.94
N ASP A 128 -6.48 16.18 5.62
CA ASP A 128 -6.66 14.73 5.79
C ASP A 128 -5.40 13.96 6.25
N SER A 129 -4.57 14.58 7.11
CA SER A 129 -3.30 14.01 7.60
C SER A 129 -2.28 13.70 6.50
N SER A 130 -2.33 14.39 5.36
CA SER A 130 -1.48 14.14 4.19
C SER A 130 0.04 14.24 4.39
N LEU A 131 0.50 14.81 5.52
CA LEU A 131 1.90 14.81 5.94
C LEU A 131 2.04 14.19 7.33
N MET A 132 2.88 13.15 7.48
CA MET A 132 3.06 12.43 8.74
C MET A 132 4.51 11.99 9.00
N VAL A 133 4.84 11.72 10.26
CA VAL A 133 6.08 11.08 10.69
C VAL A 133 5.85 10.22 11.94
N TRP A 134 6.53 9.07 12.02
CA TRP A 134 6.72 8.30 13.25
C TRP A 134 8.22 8.13 13.48
N SER A 135 8.75 8.74 14.53
CA SER A 135 10.17 8.64 14.87
C SER A 135 10.37 8.20 16.31
N LYS A 136 11.45 7.48 16.59
CA LYS A 136 11.92 7.21 17.95
C LYS A 136 12.74 8.42 18.41
N LEU A 137 12.51 8.93 19.63
CA LEU A 137 13.39 9.94 20.22
C LEU A 137 14.71 9.30 20.70
N ASP A 138 15.83 9.92 20.37
CA ASP A 138 17.18 9.60 20.86
C ASP A 138 17.63 10.67 21.88
N ALA A 139 16.82 10.85 22.93
CA ALA A 139 16.87 11.96 23.89
C ALA A 139 18.21 12.10 24.65
N VAL A 140 19.18 12.81 24.06
CA VAL A 140 20.49 13.14 24.65
C VAL A 140 20.85 14.60 24.37
N ASP A 141 20.95 15.38 25.45
CA ASP A 141 21.30 16.80 25.53
C ASP A 141 20.30 17.82 24.96
N SER A 142 20.47 19.08 25.36
CA SER A 142 19.43 20.13 25.38
C SER A 142 19.25 20.90 24.06
N MET A 143 19.13 20.19 22.95
CA MET A 143 18.64 20.73 21.68
C MET A 143 17.20 20.26 21.44
N ALA A 144 16.47 20.92 20.55
CA ALA A 144 15.17 20.41 20.12
C ALA A 144 15.40 19.32 19.05
N ASP A 145 14.69 18.19 19.16
CA ASP A 145 14.75 17.13 18.15
C ASP A 145 13.99 17.58 16.89
N GLU A 146 14.60 17.41 15.71
CA GLU A 146 13.98 17.75 14.44
C GLU A 146 13.20 16.56 13.87
N ILE A 147 11.97 16.80 13.40
CA ILE A 147 11.16 15.79 12.70
C ILE A 147 10.76 16.29 11.30
N GLU A 148 10.99 15.45 10.29
CA GLU A 148 10.60 15.69 8.90
C GLU A 148 9.27 14.97 8.62
N LEU A 149 8.21 15.73 8.32
CA LEU A 149 6.90 15.17 7.96
C LEU A 149 6.86 14.89 6.46
N LEU A 150 6.69 13.61 6.12
CA LEU A 150 6.68 13.10 4.76
C LEU A 150 5.25 12.81 4.29
N PRO A 151 4.97 12.76 2.97
CA PRO A 151 3.68 12.35 2.44
C PRO A 151 3.18 11.03 3.05
N SER A 152 1.95 11.06 3.59
CA SER A 152 1.31 9.89 4.23
C SER A 152 1.18 8.71 3.26
N VAL A 153 1.33 7.51 3.79
CA VAL A 153 1.22 6.25 3.05
C VAL A 153 -0.16 5.63 3.30
N SER A 154 -0.72 5.00 2.27
CA SER A 154 -1.87 4.10 2.38
C SER A 154 -1.41 2.64 2.29
N LEU A 155 -1.91 1.78 3.17
CA LEU A 155 -1.60 0.34 3.19
C LEU A 155 -2.89 -0.48 3.28
N THR A 156 -3.10 -1.35 2.30
CA THR A 156 -4.15 -2.39 2.29
C THR A 156 -3.50 -3.74 2.55
N VAL A 157 -3.87 -4.38 3.67
CA VAL A 157 -3.41 -5.72 4.03
C VAL A 157 -4.54 -6.73 3.80
N ARG A 158 -4.35 -7.61 2.81
CA ARG A 158 -5.21 -8.76 2.53
C ARG A 158 -4.77 -9.97 3.33
N THR A 159 -5.72 -10.86 3.62
CA THR A 159 -5.47 -12.18 4.24
C THR A 159 -5.65 -13.35 3.27
N GLY A 160 -6.08 -13.08 2.03
CA GLY A 160 -6.48 -14.09 1.06
C GLY A 160 -7.72 -14.88 1.47
N ALA A 161 -8.55 -14.35 2.38
CA ALA A 161 -9.78 -14.98 2.86
C ALA A 161 -11.03 -14.27 2.32
N ALA A 162 -12.17 -14.96 2.38
CA ALA A 162 -13.47 -14.41 2.02
C ALA A 162 -14.01 -13.49 3.13
N ALA A 163 -14.77 -12.46 2.77
CA ALA A 163 -15.43 -11.56 3.73
C ALA A 163 -16.46 -12.28 4.64
N SER A 164 -16.83 -13.52 4.29
CA SER A 164 -17.69 -14.40 5.08
C SER A 164 -16.95 -15.25 6.11
N ASP A 165 -15.61 -15.28 6.14
CA ASP A 165 -14.87 -16.04 7.16
C ASP A 165 -14.94 -15.33 8.53
N SER A 166 -15.69 -15.95 9.43
CA SER A 166 -15.98 -15.44 10.77
C SER A 166 -14.75 -15.21 11.66
N VAL A 167 -13.59 -15.76 11.32
CA VAL A 167 -12.33 -15.49 12.02
C VAL A 167 -11.83 -14.09 11.66
N VAL A 168 -11.78 -13.77 10.37
CA VAL A 168 -11.19 -12.53 9.84
C VAL A 168 -11.99 -11.30 10.25
N SER A 169 -13.32 -11.41 10.27
CA SER A 169 -14.26 -10.37 10.74
C SER A 169 -14.10 -9.90 12.20
N ARG A 170 -13.12 -10.44 12.94
CA ARG A 170 -12.85 -10.13 14.35
C ARG A 170 -11.41 -9.78 14.68
N SER A 171 -10.45 -10.20 13.86
CA SER A 171 -9.04 -9.86 14.06
C SER A 171 -8.80 -8.36 13.89
N VAL A 172 -7.65 -7.91 14.38
CA VAL A 172 -7.12 -6.55 14.20
C VAL A 172 -5.69 -6.70 13.69
N VAL A 173 -5.31 -5.88 12.72
CA VAL A 173 -3.92 -5.79 12.25
C VAL A 173 -3.30 -4.50 12.78
N MET A 174 -2.07 -4.57 13.29
CA MET A 174 -1.35 -3.44 13.91
C MET A 174 0.04 -3.28 13.31
N LEU A 175 0.60 -2.08 13.36
CA LEU A 175 2.04 -1.85 13.13
C LEU A 175 2.74 -1.82 14.50
N ASP A 176 3.69 -2.74 14.76
CA ASP A 176 4.34 -2.86 16.07
C ASP A 176 5.05 -1.56 16.50
N ALA A 177 5.02 -1.26 17.80
CA ALA A 177 5.59 -0.05 18.38
C ALA A 177 5.00 1.27 17.80
N THR A 178 3.73 1.26 17.38
CA THR A 178 2.99 2.45 16.90
C THR A 178 1.55 2.48 17.46
N PRO A 179 0.80 3.60 17.35
CA PRO A 179 -0.63 3.64 17.64
C PRO A 179 -1.52 3.09 16.50
N TYR A 180 -0.95 2.73 15.35
CA TYR A 180 -1.69 2.44 14.13
C TYR A 180 -2.21 1.01 14.09
N TRP A 181 -3.53 0.88 13.93
CA TRP A 181 -4.22 -0.39 13.74
C TRP A 181 -5.37 -0.23 12.75
N ALA A 182 -5.66 -1.30 12.01
CA ALA A 182 -6.81 -1.43 11.15
C ALA A 182 -7.71 -2.57 11.65
N LYS A 183 -9.03 -2.36 11.57
CA LYS A 183 -10.01 -3.45 11.67
C LYS A 183 -10.28 -4.01 10.29
N ASN A 184 -10.80 -5.23 10.26
CA ASN A 184 -11.26 -5.83 9.03
C ASN A 184 -12.47 -5.04 8.49
N ASP A 185 -12.40 -4.63 7.22
CA ASP A 185 -13.52 -4.14 6.44
C ASP A 185 -13.70 -5.05 5.23
N GLY A 186 -14.87 -5.69 5.12
CA GLY A 186 -15.12 -6.80 4.18
C GLY A 186 -14.15 -7.97 4.40
N SER A 187 -13.05 -8.00 3.65
CA SER A 187 -12.01 -9.04 3.63
C SER A 187 -10.58 -8.50 3.86
N GLU A 188 -10.43 -7.18 4.05
CA GLU A 188 -9.14 -6.49 4.06
C GLU A 188 -8.94 -5.66 5.34
N PHE A 189 -7.72 -5.18 5.56
CA PHE A 189 -7.36 -4.28 6.66
C PHE A 189 -6.74 -3.02 6.05
N VAL A 190 -7.48 -1.91 6.08
CA VAL A 190 -7.10 -0.66 5.41
C VAL A 190 -6.56 0.35 6.40
N PHE A 191 -5.33 0.81 6.15
CA PHE A 191 -4.67 1.92 6.82
C PHE A 191 -4.61 3.11 5.84
N SER A 192 -5.57 4.05 5.92
CA SER A 192 -5.66 5.14 4.94
C SER A 192 -4.55 6.20 5.07
N HIS A 193 -4.08 6.45 6.30
CA HIS A 193 -3.04 7.44 6.58
C HIS A 193 -2.11 6.90 7.68
N ILE A 194 -0.91 6.49 7.28
CA ILE A 194 0.17 6.11 8.19
C ILE A 194 1.50 6.74 7.73
N PRO A 195 2.48 6.94 8.62
CA PRO A 195 3.77 7.52 8.24
C PRO A 195 4.63 6.54 7.44
N ALA A 196 5.47 7.07 6.55
CA ALA A 196 6.50 6.29 5.86
C ALA A 196 7.46 5.63 6.86
N GLY A 197 7.99 4.43 6.54
CA GLY A 197 8.90 3.71 7.43
C GLY A 197 9.00 2.20 7.19
N LEU A 198 9.68 1.53 8.12
CA LEU A 198 9.77 0.07 8.21
C LEU A 198 8.95 -0.40 9.42
N TYR A 199 8.02 -1.35 9.22
CA TYR A 199 7.12 -1.82 10.27
C TYR A 199 6.94 -3.33 10.24
N THR A 200 6.87 -3.96 11.42
CA THR A 200 6.37 -5.33 11.56
C THR A 200 4.85 -5.29 11.71
N LEU A 201 4.13 -5.97 10.82
CA LEU A 201 2.69 -6.21 10.92
C LEU A 201 2.42 -7.27 11.99
N LEU A 202 1.52 -6.96 12.91
CA LEU A 202 0.98 -7.89 13.89
C LEU A 202 -0.46 -8.25 13.55
N ALA A 203 -0.83 -9.52 13.69
CA ALA A 203 -2.22 -9.99 13.73
C ALA A 203 -2.41 -10.86 14.96
N ASP A 204 -3.50 -10.62 15.71
CA ASP A 204 -3.80 -11.29 16.98
C ASP A 204 -2.57 -11.38 17.92
N ASP A 205 -1.90 -10.23 18.10
CA ASP A 205 -0.71 -10.03 18.93
C ASP A 205 0.56 -10.82 18.51
N GLN A 206 0.61 -11.38 17.30
CA GLN A 206 1.77 -12.11 16.75
C GLN A 206 2.27 -11.51 15.43
N PRO A 207 3.59 -11.56 15.15
CA PRO A 207 4.17 -10.97 13.95
C PRO A 207 3.89 -11.85 12.73
N VAL A 208 3.41 -11.24 11.64
CA VAL A 208 2.96 -11.95 10.42
C VAL A 208 3.72 -11.56 9.15
N ALA A 209 4.25 -10.33 9.07
CA ALA A 209 5.10 -9.86 7.99
C ALA A 209 5.87 -8.60 8.40
N ASP A 210 6.94 -8.25 7.68
CA ASP A 210 7.54 -6.92 7.70
C ASP A 210 7.18 -6.17 6.42
N VAL A 211 6.92 -4.87 6.50
CA VAL A 211 6.61 -4.00 5.36
C VAL A 211 7.52 -2.78 5.31
N SER A 212 7.89 -2.39 4.08
CA SER A 212 8.58 -1.14 3.78
C SER A 212 7.62 -0.19 3.08
N LEU A 213 7.44 0.99 3.65
CA LEU A 213 6.44 1.98 3.25
C LEU A 213 7.14 3.27 2.82
N ASP A 214 7.38 3.41 1.52
CA ASP A 214 7.96 4.63 0.94
C ASP A 214 6.95 5.80 0.99
N ALA A 215 7.45 7.03 1.14
CA ALA A 215 6.59 8.21 1.32
C ALA A 215 5.63 8.44 0.15
N GLY A 216 4.34 8.61 0.47
CA GLY A 216 3.27 8.78 -0.52
C GLY A 216 2.91 7.51 -1.31
N ALA A 217 3.40 6.33 -0.92
CA ALA A 217 3.03 5.08 -1.55
C ALA A 217 1.57 4.67 -1.26
N SER A 218 1.03 3.82 -2.13
CA SER A 218 -0.20 3.06 -1.89
C SER A 218 0.16 1.58 -2.04
N VAL A 219 0.27 0.87 -0.92
CA VAL A 219 0.75 -0.52 -0.88
C VAL A 219 -0.42 -1.48 -0.70
N ASP A 220 -0.53 -2.45 -1.60
CA ASP A 220 -1.43 -3.62 -1.50
C ASP A 220 -0.55 -4.84 -1.20
N THR A 221 -0.81 -5.58 -0.13
CA THR A 221 -0.01 -6.75 0.26
C THR A 221 -0.84 -7.87 0.88
N LEU A 222 -0.39 -9.12 0.65
CA LEU A 222 -1.00 -10.33 1.21
C LEU A 222 -0.19 -10.83 2.41
N ILE A 223 -0.80 -10.88 3.59
CA ILE A 223 -0.29 -11.64 4.73
C ILE A 223 -0.92 -13.02 4.79
N ARG A 224 -0.11 -14.06 5.08
CA ARG A 224 -0.57 -15.44 5.21
C ARG A 224 -0.82 -15.78 6.67
N ILE A 225 -2.09 -15.77 7.09
CA ILE A 225 -2.51 -16.11 8.45
C ILE A 225 -2.91 -17.60 8.49
N SER A 226 -2.28 -18.35 9.40
CA SER A 226 -2.49 -19.80 9.52
C SER A 226 -3.94 -20.15 9.86
N ASN A 227 -4.53 -21.10 9.12
CA ASN A 227 -5.94 -21.52 9.16
C ASN A 227 -6.98 -20.48 8.69
N VAL A 228 -6.54 -19.30 8.26
CA VAL A 228 -7.38 -18.20 7.75
C VAL A 228 -7.27 -18.07 6.24
N THR A 229 -6.06 -17.98 5.70
CA THR A 229 -5.82 -17.72 4.27
C THR A 229 -6.40 -18.83 3.37
N ARG A 230 -7.16 -18.44 2.35
CA ARG A 230 -7.84 -19.32 1.38
C ARG A 230 -7.36 -19.00 -0.04
N GLU A 231 -6.12 -19.36 -0.33
CA GLU A 231 -5.57 -19.27 -1.69
C GLU A 231 -5.77 -20.57 -2.45
N TYR A 232 -6.26 -20.48 -3.69
CA TYR A 232 -6.23 -21.55 -4.66
C TYR A 232 -5.39 -21.14 -5.87
N VAL A 233 -4.24 -21.79 -6.09
CA VAL A 233 -3.44 -21.60 -7.30
C VAL A 233 -4.19 -22.20 -8.47
N PHE A 234 -4.78 -21.34 -9.30
CA PHE A 234 -5.51 -21.74 -10.49
C PHE A 234 -4.56 -22.19 -11.60
N GLU A 235 -3.44 -21.47 -11.76
CA GLU A 235 -2.39 -21.79 -12.72
C GLU A 235 -1.06 -21.19 -12.28
N ASP A 236 0.01 -21.98 -12.38
CA ASP A 236 1.41 -21.56 -12.19
C ASP A 236 2.30 -21.98 -13.38
N PHE A 237 1.74 -22.69 -14.38
CA PHE A 237 2.45 -23.19 -15.56
C PHE A 237 3.66 -24.10 -15.28
N ASP A 238 3.91 -24.47 -14.02
CA ASP A 238 5.23 -24.93 -13.59
C ASP A 238 5.45 -26.44 -13.79
N ASP A 239 4.36 -27.21 -13.94
CA ASP A 239 4.44 -28.56 -14.53
C ASP A 239 4.66 -28.51 -16.06
N GLY A 240 4.10 -27.49 -16.72
CA GLY A 240 4.20 -27.25 -18.16
C GLY A 240 3.29 -28.15 -19.00
N ASP A 241 2.17 -28.63 -18.44
CA ASP A 241 1.07 -29.14 -19.25
C ASP A 241 0.22 -27.97 -19.82
N ASN A 242 -1.00 -28.23 -20.31
CA ASN A 242 -1.87 -27.19 -20.86
C ASN A 242 -3.23 -27.08 -20.15
N LEU A 243 -3.34 -27.62 -18.94
CA LEU A 243 -4.54 -27.64 -18.10
C LEU A 243 -4.34 -26.70 -16.92
N ASN A 244 -5.35 -25.90 -16.60
CA ASN A 244 -5.41 -25.25 -15.28
C ASN A 244 -5.63 -26.30 -14.17
N ASN A 245 -5.31 -25.96 -12.92
CA ASN A 245 -5.34 -26.91 -11.81
C ASN A 245 -6.74 -27.49 -11.51
N LEU A 246 -7.83 -26.83 -11.91
CA LEU A 246 -9.18 -27.39 -11.83
C LEU A 246 -9.44 -28.44 -12.93
N ALA A 247 -9.02 -28.14 -14.16
CA ALA A 247 -9.12 -29.06 -15.30
C ALA A 247 -8.30 -30.34 -15.12
N LYS A 248 -7.27 -30.36 -14.26
CA LYS A 248 -6.52 -31.58 -13.92
C LYS A 248 -7.37 -32.64 -13.20
N LYS A 249 -8.46 -32.24 -12.51
CA LYS A 249 -9.42 -33.16 -11.85
C LYS A 249 -10.42 -33.78 -12.82
N TYR A 250 -10.81 -33.03 -13.86
CA TYR A 250 -11.70 -33.47 -14.93
C TYR A 250 -11.12 -33.05 -16.30
N PRO A 251 -10.16 -33.80 -16.85
CA PRO A 251 -9.46 -33.38 -18.07
C PRO A 251 -10.38 -33.46 -19.29
N ASN A 252 -10.75 -32.30 -19.84
CA ASN A 252 -11.58 -32.18 -21.03
C ASN A 252 -11.00 -31.20 -22.06
N TYR A 253 -10.86 -29.93 -21.68
CA TYR A 253 -10.19 -28.90 -22.48
C TYR A 253 -9.17 -28.13 -21.65
N GLY A 254 -7.98 -27.95 -22.21
CA GLY A 254 -6.96 -27.07 -21.66
C GLY A 254 -7.14 -25.62 -22.11
N TRP A 255 -6.09 -24.83 -21.92
CA TRP A 255 -5.98 -23.48 -22.47
C TRP A 255 -6.11 -23.46 -24.00
N TYR A 256 -6.91 -22.52 -24.49
CA TYR A 256 -7.18 -22.26 -25.89
C TYR A 256 -6.86 -20.81 -26.27
N TYR A 257 -6.64 -20.60 -27.57
CA TYR A 257 -6.19 -19.33 -28.15
C TYR A 257 -7.08 -18.97 -29.33
N MET A 258 -7.64 -17.76 -29.33
CA MET A 258 -8.52 -17.28 -30.40
C MET A 258 -8.16 -15.86 -30.85
N PRO A 259 -7.59 -15.68 -32.06
CA PRO A 259 -7.52 -14.38 -32.70
C PRO A 259 -8.89 -13.94 -33.23
N HIS A 260 -9.20 -12.65 -33.13
CA HIS A 260 -10.43 -12.04 -33.65
C HIS A 260 -10.11 -10.97 -34.72
N LYS A 261 -11.03 -10.74 -35.68
CA LYS A 261 -10.96 -9.65 -36.71
C LYS A 261 -9.64 -9.47 -37.48
N GLY A 262 -8.76 -10.46 -37.52
CA GLY A 262 -7.48 -10.38 -38.25
C GLY A 262 -6.25 -10.05 -37.41
N ALA A 263 -6.37 -10.00 -36.07
CA ALA A 263 -5.21 -10.17 -35.21
C ALA A 263 -4.59 -11.58 -35.39
N THR A 264 -3.34 -11.76 -34.97
CA THR A 264 -2.62 -13.05 -35.05
C THR A 264 -1.74 -13.26 -33.83
N PHE A 265 -1.73 -14.48 -33.29
CA PHE A 265 -0.65 -14.91 -32.39
C PHE A 265 0.63 -15.22 -33.17
N GLU A 266 1.76 -14.80 -32.61
CA GLU A 266 3.13 -15.15 -32.98
C GLU A 266 3.74 -16.12 -31.95
N SER A 267 3.27 -16.05 -30.71
CA SER A 267 3.46 -17.03 -29.64
C SER A 267 2.16 -17.15 -28.85
N PRO A 268 1.53 -18.34 -28.73
CA PRO A 268 1.91 -19.59 -29.39
C PRO A 268 1.73 -19.53 -30.92
N ASP A 269 2.49 -20.34 -31.65
CA ASP A 269 2.27 -20.59 -33.08
C ASP A 269 1.66 -22.00 -33.31
N SER A 270 1.40 -22.33 -34.58
CA SER A 270 0.84 -23.62 -34.97
C SER A 270 1.84 -24.79 -34.98
N ALA A 271 3.11 -24.56 -34.64
CA ALA A 271 4.17 -25.56 -34.61
C ALA A 271 4.55 -25.97 -33.17
N GLY A 272 4.62 -25.00 -32.24
CA GLY A 272 4.89 -25.22 -30.82
C GLY A 272 3.62 -25.36 -29.96
N GLY A 273 2.51 -24.75 -30.37
CA GLY A 273 1.27 -24.74 -29.56
C GLY A 273 1.48 -24.15 -28.16
N PHE A 274 0.68 -24.59 -27.18
CA PHE A 274 0.76 -24.10 -25.79
C PHE A 274 2.18 -24.20 -25.20
N ALA A 275 2.82 -25.36 -25.32
CA ALA A 275 4.18 -25.60 -24.81
C ALA A 275 5.25 -24.74 -25.51
N GLY A 276 4.99 -24.23 -26.72
CA GLY A 276 5.86 -23.28 -27.42
C GLY A 276 5.76 -21.83 -26.90
N ALA A 277 4.71 -21.51 -26.13
CA ALA A 277 4.56 -20.22 -25.45
C ALA A 277 5.08 -20.23 -24.00
N LEU A 278 5.37 -21.40 -23.43
CA LEU A 278 5.96 -21.49 -22.09
C LEU A 278 7.45 -21.12 -22.11
N VAL A 279 7.89 -20.37 -21.11
CA VAL A 279 9.28 -19.95 -20.95
C VAL A 279 9.76 -20.22 -19.51
N ASP A 280 10.91 -20.86 -19.41
CA ASP A 280 11.62 -21.19 -18.16
C ASP A 280 12.45 -19.97 -17.70
N ASP A 281 12.18 -19.45 -16.48
CA ASP A 281 12.91 -18.36 -15.83
C ASP A 281 13.84 -18.89 -14.71
N GLY A 282 14.14 -20.19 -14.74
CA GLY A 282 15.05 -20.91 -13.84
C GLY A 282 14.55 -20.97 -12.41
N ALA A 283 14.93 -19.99 -11.59
CA ALA A 283 14.64 -19.98 -10.17
C ALA A 283 13.22 -19.49 -9.82
N ARG A 284 12.46 -18.99 -10.81
CA ARG A 284 11.05 -18.62 -10.65
C ARG A 284 10.06 -19.65 -11.22
N GLY A 285 10.53 -20.76 -11.80
CA GLY A 285 9.68 -21.70 -12.53
C GLY A 285 9.43 -21.26 -13.98
N LYS A 286 8.27 -21.62 -14.53
CA LYS A 286 7.83 -21.23 -15.88
C LYS A 286 6.74 -20.17 -15.88
N TYR A 287 6.66 -19.41 -16.97
CA TYR A 287 5.56 -18.48 -17.26
C TYR A 287 5.05 -18.62 -18.70
N LEU A 288 3.83 -18.15 -18.96
CA LEU A 288 3.22 -18.14 -20.29
C LEU A 288 3.54 -16.82 -21.03
N SER A 289 4.27 -16.88 -22.14
CA SER A 289 4.67 -15.73 -22.95
C SER A 289 3.86 -15.63 -24.24
N LEU A 290 2.85 -14.75 -24.24
CA LEU A 290 2.02 -14.43 -25.40
C LEU A 290 2.67 -13.32 -26.23
N LYS A 291 2.73 -13.52 -27.55
CA LYS A 291 3.18 -12.52 -28.53
C LYS A 291 2.20 -12.46 -29.67
N PHE A 292 1.84 -11.26 -30.11
CA PHE A 292 0.72 -11.07 -31.02
C PHE A 292 0.83 -9.76 -31.81
N THR A 293 0.26 -9.76 -33.00
CA THR A 293 0.00 -8.56 -33.81
C THR A 293 -1.50 -8.29 -33.77
N ILE A 294 -1.89 -7.09 -33.31
CA ILE A 294 -3.27 -6.59 -33.27
C ILE A 294 -3.42 -5.45 -34.29
N GLN A 295 -4.58 -5.33 -34.93
CA GLN A 295 -4.88 -4.32 -35.95
C GLN A 295 -6.31 -3.76 -35.77
N ASP A 296 -6.51 -2.47 -36.07
CA ASP A 296 -7.78 -1.75 -35.99
C ASP A 296 -8.59 -1.94 -34.68
N THR A 297 -9.61 -2.81 -34.71
CA THR A 297 -10.51 -3.14 -33.57
C THR A 297 -10.56 -4.64 -33.29
N ALA A 298 -9.46 -5.31 -33.61
CA ALA A 298 -9.22 -6.71 -33.30
C ALA A 298 -8.80 -6.91 -31.83
N TYR A 299 -8.76 -8.17 -31.42
CA TYR A 299 -8.18 -8.61 -30.15
C TYR A 299 -7.65 -10.03 -30.33
N VAL A 300 -6.79 -10.46 -29.41
CA VAL A 300 -6.50 -11.89 -29.19
C VAL A 300 -7.07 -12.31 -27.84
N MET A 301 -7.54 -13.55 -27.75
CA MET A 301 -8.07 -14.12 -26.51
C MET A 301 -7.27 -15.37 -26.12
N LEU A 302 -6.81 -15.42 -24.87
CA LEU A 302 -6.48 -16.63 -24.13
C LEU A 302 -7.73 -17.02 -23.34
N GLY A 303 -8.03 -18.31 -23.19
CA GLY A 303 -9.06 -18.74 -22.25
C GLY A 303 -9.00 -20.22 -21.94
N THR A 304 -9.74 -20.65 -20.93
CA THR A 304 -9.81 -22.05 -20.51
C THR A 304 -11.13 -22.33 -19.78
N HIS A 305 -11.64 -23.56 -19.91
CA HIS A 305 -12.75 -24.03 -19.08
C HIS A 305 -12.22 -24.44 -17.70
N LEU A 306 -13.01 -24.25 -16.65
CA LEU A 306 -12.66 -24.70 -15.29
C LEU A 306 -12.76 -26.24 -15.11
N GLY A 307 -12.77 -27.02 -16.21
CA GLY A 307 -12.70 -28.49 -16.21
C GLY A 307 -13.94 -29.25 -16.69
N LEU A 308 -15.09 -28.61 -16.91
CA LEU A 308 -16.30 -29.30 -17.40
C LEU A 308 -17.11 -28.41 -18.36
N ASP A 309 -17.37 -28.86 -19.59
CA ASP A 309 -18.10 -28.08 -20.64
C ASP A 309 -19.50 -27.62 -20.23
N SER A 310 -20.10 -28.34 -19.28
CA SER A 310 -21.46 -28.12 -18.78
C SER A 310 -21.51 -28.11 -17.25
N GLY A 311 -20.35 -28.10 -16.60
CA GLY A 311 -20.22 -27.89 -15.17
C GLY A 311 -19.85 -26.44 -14.85
N TYR A 312 -19.84 -26.14 -13.56
CA TYR A 312 -19.50 -24.83 -13.03
C TYR A 312 -18.92 -24.98 -11.63
N TYR A 313 -18.29 -23.93 -11.14
CA TYR A 313 -17.79 -23.81 -9.77
C TYR A 313 -18.50 -22.66 -9.09
N ASP A 314 -18.87 -22.88 -7.83
CA ASP A 314 -19.29 -21.81 -6.94
C ASP A 314 -18.02 -21.10 -6.44
N LEU A 315 -17.85 -19.87 -6.92
CA LEU A 315 -16.76 -18.98 -6.54
C LEU A 315 -17.30 -17.79 -5.71
N SER A 316 -18.52 -17.85 -5.16
CA SER A 316 -19.12 -16.73 -4.39
C SER A 316 -18.34 -16.29 -3.14
N ALA A 317 -17.35 -17.08 -2.71
CA ALA A 317 -16.39 -16.72 -1.66
C ALA A 317 -15.13 -15.98 -2.16
N LEU A 318 -14.98 -15.76 -3.47
CA LEU A 318 -13.83 -15.06 -4.07
C LEU A 318 -13.69 -13.65 -3.46
N SER A 319 -12.49 -13.30 -2.98
CA SER A 319 -12.15 -11.94 -2.55
C SER A 319 -11.22 -11.21 -3.51
N ALA A 320 -10.40 -11.93 -4.28
CA ALA A 320 -9.63 -11.39 -5.41
C ALA A 320 -9.21 -12.48 -6.40
N VAL A 321 -8.98 -12.08 -7.66
CA VAL A 321 -8.09 -12.80 -8.58
C VAL A 321 -6.74 -12.10 -8.57
N ARG A 322 -5.69 -12.80 -8.17
CA ARG A 322 -4.30 -12.36 -8.38
C ARG A 322 -3.71 -12.94 -9.65
N MET A 323 -2.80 -12.20 -10.27
CA MET A 323 -1.90 -12.69 -11.32
C MET A 323 -0.62 -11.86 -11.38
N LYS A 324 0.51 -12.48 -11.69
CA LYS A 324 1.74 -11.78 -12.06
C LYS A 324 1.74 -11.56 -13.58
N VAL A 325 2.03 -10.33 -14.00
CA VAL A 325 2.14 -9.98 -15.44
C VAL A 325 3.30 -9.06 -15.74
N ARG A 326 3.75 -9.08 -16.99
CA ARG A 326 4.56 -8.02 -17.61
C ARG A 326 4.33 -7.98 -19.13
N GLY A 327 4.55 -6.84 -19.77
CA GLY A 327 4.19 -6.64 -21.18
C GLY A 327 4.10 -5.17 -21.57
N ASP A 328 3.60 -4.92 -22.78
CA ASP A 328 3.38 -3.58 -23.37
C ASP A 328 1.90 -3.33 -23.69
N CYS A 329 1.01 -4.08 -23.03
CA CYS A 329 -0.37 -4.28 -23.45
C CYS A 329 -1.41 -3.82 -22.42
N ARG A 330 -2.59 -3.49 -22.94
CA ARG A 330 -3.81 -3.31 -22.17
C ARG A 330 -4.76 -4.46 -22.49
N PHE A 331 -5.33 -5.05 -21.45
CA PHE A 331 -6.13 -6.25 -21.54
C PHE A 331 -7.29 -6.24 -20.54
N ALA A 332 -8.21 -7.17 -20.72
CA ALA A 332 -9.27 -7.47 -19.79
C ALA A 332 -9.16 -8.92 -19.30
N VAL A 333 -9.41 -9.14 -18.02
CA VAL A 333 -9.54 -10.48 -17.41
C VAL A 333 -11.00 -10.69 -17.08
N ALA A 334 -11.52 -11.88 -17.35
CA ALA A 334 -12.92 -12.19 -17.13
C ALA A 334 -13.13 -13.58 -16.51
N LEU A 335 -14.07 -13.65 -15.57
CA LEU A 335 -14.69 -14.89 -15.11
C LEU A 335 -16.09 -14.95 -15.73
N GLU A 336 -16.37 -15.99 -16.53
CA GLU A 336 -17.61 -16.09 -17.29
C GLU A 336 -18.51 -17.21 -16.78
N HIS A 337 -19.80 -16.89 -16.72
CA HIS A 337 -20.88 -17.79 -16.34
C HIS A 337 -20.98 -18.98 -17.32
N TYR A 338 -21.23 -20.20 -16.82
CA TYR A 338 -21.16 -21.40 -17.67
C TYR A 338 -22.25 -21.51 -18.75
N ARG A 339 -23.40 -20.84 -18.58
CA ARG A 339 -24.47 -20.84 -19.59
C ARG A 339 -24.23 -19.80 -20.68
N GLN A 340 -24.04 -20.28 -21.90
CA GLN A 340 -24.04 -19.44 -23.10
C GLN A 340 -25.39 -18.75 -23.30
N LEU A 341 -25.37 -17.48 -23.70
CA LEU A 341 -26.56 -16.72 -24.09
C LEU A 341 -26.83 -16.89 -25.60
N GLU A 342 -25.96 -16.32 -26.44
CA GLU A 342 -25.99 -16.47 -27.90
C GLU A 342 -24.59 -16.29 -28.49
N ASN A 343 -24.32 -16.85 -29.67
CA ASN A 343 -23.12 -16.56 -30.46
C ASN A 343 -21.77 -16.70 -29.71
N ASN A 344 -21.66 -17.69 -28.80
CA ASN A 344 -20.52 -17.89 -27.90
C ASN A 344 -20.21 -16.72 -26.93
N ASN A 345 -21.25 -15.96 -26.56
CA ASN A 345 -21.21 -14.98 -25.47
C ASN A 345 -21.84 -15.54 -24.19
N TYR A 346 -21.33 -15.05 -23.07
CA TYR A 346 -21.69 -15.43 -21.70
C TYR A 346 -21.72 -14.15 -20.86
N ASN A 347 -22.55 -14.12 -19.81
CA ASN A 347 -22.41 -13.07 -18.78
C ASN A 347 -21.05 -13.22 -18.10
N LYS A 348 -20.35 -12.11 -17.87
CA LYS A 348 -19.01 -12.09 -17.26
C LYS A 348 -18.79 -10.92 -16.33
N ALA A 349 -18.13 -11.18 -15.21
CA ALA A 349 -17.42 -10.16 -14.45
C ALA A 349 -16.10 -9.90 -15.18
N LEU A 350 -15.76 -8.64 -15.39
CA LEU A 350 -14.66 -8.24 -16.27
C LEU A 350 -13.90 -7.05 -15.69
N TRP A 351 -12.59 -7.23 -15.51
CA TRP A 351 -11.68 -6.22 -14.97
C TRP A 351 -10.69 -5.79 -16.06
N ILE A 352 -10.35 -4.50 -16.11
CA ILE A 352 -9.38 -3.94 -17.07
C ILE A 352 -8.02 -3.76 -16.39
N ALA A 353 -6.96 -4.23 -17.04
CA ALA A 353 -5.60 -4.11 -16.56
C ALA A 353 -4.64 -3.63 -17.66
N THR A 354 -3.46 -3.16 -17.23
CA THR A 354 -2.36 -2.71 -18.09
C THR A 354 -1.08 -3.32 -17.57
N ALA A 355 -0.33 -4.01 -18.43
CA ALA A 355 1.00 -4.49 -18.10
C ALA A 355 2.07 -3.41 -18.33
N ASN A 356 3.22 -3.54 -17.65
CA ASN A 356 4.44 -2.79 -17.94
C ASN A 356 5.61 -3.79 -18.08
N ASP A 357 6.81 -3.33 -18.46
CA ASP A 357 7.94 -4.24 -18.73
C ASP A 357 8.47 -4.99 -17.48
N GLU A 358 8.13 -4.55 -16.26
CA GLU A 358 8.52 -5.20 -15.00
C GLU A 358 7.43 -6.13 -14.46
N TRP A 359 7.83 -7.23 -13.82
CA TRP A 359 6.91 -8.18 -13.19
C TRP A 359 6.10 -7.50 -12.08
N THR A 360 4.80 -7.33 -12.32
CA THR A 360 3.86 -6.66 -11.42
C THR A 360 2.76 -7.64 -10.99
N GLU A 361 2.42 -7.67 -9.71
CA GLU A 361 1.22 -8.35 -9.23
C GLU A 361 0.00 -7.47 -9.49
N LEU A 362 -1.02 -8.02 -10.16
CA LEU A 362 -2.35 -7.45 -10.27
C LEU A 362 -3.27 -8.12 -9.25
N VAL A 363 -4.16 -7.35 -8.65
CA VAL A 363 -5.18 -7.81 -7.70
C VAL A 363 -6.54 -7.28 -8.17
N LEU A 364 -7.36 -8.17 -8.73
CA LEU A 364 -8.64 -7.85 -9.36
C LEU A 364 -9.77 -8.24 -8.39
N ARG A 365 -10.64 -7.28 -8.03
CA ARG A 365 -11.59 -7.44 -6.90
C ARG A 365 -13.05 -7.45 -7.35
N PRO A 366 -13.89 -8.32 -6.76
CA PRO A 366 -15.34 -8.16 -6.79
C PRO A 366 -15.80 -6.74 -6.47
N GLY A 367 -16.60 -6.15 -7.35
CA GLY A 367 -17.10 -4.77 -7.26
C GLY A 367 -16.30 -3.75 -8.09
N ASP A 368 -15.09 -4.09 -8.53
CA ASP A 368 -14.29 -3.27 -9.47
C ASP A 368 -14.55 -3.65 -10.95
N GLU A 369 -15.64 -4.36 -11.24
CA GLU A 369 -16.00 -4.75 -12.60
C GLU A 369 -16.33 -3.55 -13.51
N LEU A 370 -15.91 -3.65 -14.77
CA LEU A 370 -16.49 -2.83 -15.83
C LEU A 370 -17.90 -3.37 -16.15
N LEU A 371 -18.93 -2.52 -16.02
CA LEU A 371 -20.33 -2.88 -16.28
C LEU A 371 -20.81 -2.35 -17.63
N ASP A 372 -21.31 -3.23 -18.51
CA ASP A 372 -21.95 -2.88 -19.79
C ASP A 372 -22.84 -4.04 -20.29
N ASP A 373 -24.15 -3.90 -20.07
CA ASP A 373 -25.22 -4.79 -20.54
C ASP A 373 -25.06 -5.21 -22.02
N LYS A 374 -24.54 -4.32 -22.88
CA LYS A 374 -24.44 -4.55 -24.34
C LYS A 374 -23.33 -5.52 -24.71
N ASN A 375 -22.36 -5.71 -23.82
CA ASN A 375 -21.23 -6.62 -23.98
C ASN A 375 -21.30 -7.78 -22.97
N TYR A 376 -22.46 -7.97 -22.31
CA TYR A 376 -22.72 -8.98 -21.28
C TYR A 376 -21.79 -8.88 -20.06
N GLN A 377 -21.34 -7.67 -19.76
CA GLN A 377 -20.46 -7.36 -18.63
C GLN A 377 -21.30 -6.96 -17.43
N VAL A 378 -21.28 -7.78 -16.37
CA VAL A 378 -22.20 -7.75 -15.22
C VAL A 378 -21.42 -7.73 -13.90
N ALA A 379 -22.11 -7.41 -12.79
CA ALA A 379 -21.50 -7.43 -11.47
C ALA A 379 -21.16 -8.88 -11.04
N TRP A 380 -20.15 -9.05 -10.19
CA TRP A 380 -19.70 -10.37 -9.74
C TRP A 380 -20.80 -11.19 -9.06
N ASP A 381 -21.62 -10.56 -8.23
CA ASP A 381 -22.67 -11.22 -7.44
C ASP A 381 -23.76 -11.86 -8.32
N GLU A 382 -24.00 -11.34 -9.52
CA GLU A 382 -24.96 -11.89 -10.49
C GLU A 382 -24.58 -13.29 -11.01
N ILE A 383 -23.28 -13.65 -11.03
CA ILE A 383 -22.78 -14.87 -11.68
C ILE A 383 -21.89 -15.77 -10.82
N SER A 384 -21.39 -15.26 -9.69
CA SER A 384 -20.33 -15.88 -8.88
C SER A 384 -20.53 -17.35 -8.48
N THR A 385 -21.78 -17.83 -8.39
CA THR A 385 -22.12 -19.22 -8.01
C THR A 385 -22.09 -20.22 -9.17
N GLU A 386 -22.00 -19.77 -10.42
CA GLU A 386 -22.16 -20.59 -11.63
C GLU A 386 -21.09 -20.28 -12.71
N ILE A 387 -19.82 -20.13 -12.29
CA ILE A 387 -18.69 -19.81 -13.19
C ILE A 387 -18.15 -21.05 -13.90
N GLY A 388 -17.90 -20.96 -15.21
CA GLY A 388 -17.40 -22.09 -16.02
C GLY A 388 -16.15 -21.81 -16.86
N ILE A 389 -15.78 -20.54 -17.05
CA ILE A 389 -14.71 -20.11 -17.97
C ILE A 389 -13.86 -19.02 -17.33
N PHE A 390 -12.54 -19.08 -17.54
CA PHE A 390 -11.60 -17.98 -17.32
C PHE A 390 -11.07 -17.50 -18.68
N SER A 391 -11.09 -16.19 -18.93
CA SER A 391 -10.67 -15.58 -20.20
C SER A 391 -9.79 -14.35 -19.99
N VAL A 392 -8.83 -14.13 -20.90
CA VAL A 392 -8.04 -12.90 -21.01
C VAL A 392 -8.16 -12.36 -22.43
N PHE A 393 -8.68 -11.13 -22.58
CA PHE A 393 -8.89 -10.45 -23.85
C PHE A 393 -7.86 -9.32 -24.01
N ILE A 394 -6.99 -9.39 -25.01
CA ILE A 394 -5.92 -8.42 -25.23
C ILE A 394 -6.21 -7.62 -26.50
N SER A 395 -6.37 -6.30 -26.37
CA SER A 395 -6.80 -5.39 -27.45
C SER A 395 -5.77 -4.33 -27.86
N GLU A 396 -4.70 -4.17 -27.09
CA GLU A 396 -3.62 -3.19 -27.32
C GLU A 396 -2.27 -3.84 -26.97
N GLY A 397 -1.15 -3.35 -27.54
CA GLY A 397 0.20 -3.90 -27.32
C GLY A 397 0.62 -5.05 -28.25
N SER A 398 1.70 -5.75 -27.89
CA SER A 398 2.31 -6.85 -28.67
C SER A 398 2.79 -8.06 -27.83
N ARG A 399 2.98 -7.91 -26.52
CA ARG A 399 3.44 -8.95 -25.58
C ARG A 399 2.63 -8.93 -24.29
N LEU A 400 2.25 -10.11 -23.81
CA LEU A 400 1.80 -10.34 -22.43
C LEU A 400 2.44 -11.62 -21.90
N ASP A 401 3.29 -11.48 -20.88
CA ASP A 401 3.77 -12.59 -20.08
C ASP A 401 2.87 -12.72 -18.83
N ILE A 402 2.39 -13.93 -18.50
CA ILE A 402 1.47 -14.22 -17.39
C ILE A 402 2.05 -15.34 -16.52
N ASP A 403 1.93 -15.20 -15.20
CA ASP A 403 2.43 -16.11 -14.17
C ASP A 403 1.52 -16.06 -12.90
N GLU A 404 1.61 -17.05 -12.02
CA GLU A 404 0.89 -17.21 -10.73
C GLU A 404 -0.56 -16.66 -10.71
N ILE A 405 -1.48 -17.30 -11.44
CA ILE A 405 -2.91 -16.98 -11.35
C ILE A 405 -3.48 -17.65 -10.10
N VAL A 406 -3.93 -16.85 -9.13
CA VAL A 406 -4.43 -17.33 -7.82
C VAL A 406 -5.81 -16.74 -7.52
N PHE A 407 -6.74 -17.57 -7.05
CA PHE A 407 -8.04 -17.15 -6.55
C PHE A 407 -7.99 -17.06 -5.02
N GLU A 408 -8.28 -15.90 -4.45
CA GLU A 408 -8.32 -15.63 -3.01
C GLU A 408 -9.73 -15.77 -2.44
N GLY A 409 -9.87 -16.17 -1.18
CA GLY A 409 -11.16 -16.53 -0.57
C GLY A 409 -11.68 -17.92 -0.96
N ILE A 410 -11.08 -18.54 -1.98
CA ILE A 410 -11.47 -19.84 -2.52
C ILE A 410 -10.63 -20.96 -1.87
N GLN A 411 -11.30 -21.91 -1.22
CA GLN A 411 -10.71 -23.21 -0.88
C GLN A 411 -11.47 -24.33 -1.56
N ILE A 412 -10.87 -24.90 -2.60
CA ILE A 412 -11.46 -26.02 -3.35
C ILE A 412 -11.15 -27.30 -2.58
N ILE A 413 -12.18 -27.84 -1.91
CA ILE A 413 -12.09 -29.09 -1.15
C ILE A 413 -12.14 -30.26 -2.14
N ASP A 414 -11.17 -31.18 -2.03
CA ASP A 414 -11.00 -32.31 -2.96
C ASP A 414 -11.94 -33.50 -2.73
#